data_AF-A0A843BB31-F1
#
_entry.id   AF-A0A843BB31-F1
#
_cell.length_a   1.000
_cell.length_b   1.000
_cell.length_c   1.000
_cell.angle_alpha   90.00
_cell.angle_beta   90.00
_cell.angle_gamma   90.00
#
_symmetry.space_group_name_H-M   'P 1'
#
loop_
_entity.id
_entity.type
_entity.pdbx_description
1 polymer ?
#
loop_
_entity_poly.entity_id
_entity_poly.type
_entity_poly.pdbx_seq_one_letter_code
_entity_poly.pdbx_strand_id
1 'polypeptide(L)'
;MNEHYYDTLFSAGREKKWTISAAADEAAMAFLDGKPMGQGRKKWSGRDRHAAFWSSEFLKDLPADVWNQEPIRLALAQYLGQDRVACPALVARVAAIAPDTLLWAARHSGLVMRQDSSRWLEINELAADQHEELAELKRVFLILREAHQARLDEVVRLRSLLHELAPVDLLIYASLFAFEHQIPNMLDGRVPSKPPDTEEAWEAIDDILAWKLANCDEVDLQLTETSIASSLRQHLIPFLFPSAERPRHDCYQAFLALLGAQVELNAFAHRSADAFSYDDSIRFERCGDHLEIVEVDADAIAAWRRDGKKFDLLQQYWLYRGMDALLDAPDLLARVNPANLEANLQALAKAMGTWLRLQEVYGMAEQLRTDTGSSAVIFHVLIATELMTAFFIEDYLLPYQQSLSETGDSFLALGRLAFGGLLQLDMQNRFPLTWSDRAAKVERIKPWTATAEHPSGTSRSAEAVLDFMTCDW
;
A
#
# COMPACT_ATOMS: atom_id res chain seq x y z
N MET A 1 -34.87 20.47 0.35
CA MET A 1 -34.56 19.30 -0.50
C MET A 1 -35.72 18.32 -0.35
N ASN A 2 -36.03 17.42 -1.30
CA ASN A 2 -37.11 16.46 -1.07
C ASN A 2 -36.61 15.38 -0.10
N GLU A 3 -36.88 15.54 1.19
CA GLU A 3 -36.47 14.61 2.25
C GLU A 3 -37.14 13.23 2.08
N HIS A 4 -38.25 13.16 1.33
CA HIS A 4 -38.99 11.93 1.01
C HIS A 4 -38.64 11.34 -0.37
N TYR A 5 -37.44 11.60 -0.89
CA TYR A 5 -37.03 11.14 -2.23
C TYR A 5 -37.17 9.62 -2.38
N TYR A 6 -36.67 8.84 -1.41
CA TYR A 6 -36.70 7.38 -1.47
C TYR A 6 -38.09 6.80 -1.21
N ASP A 7 -38.88 7.39 -0.30
CA ASP A 7 -40.31 7.06 -0.14
C ASP A 7 -41.10 7.30 -1.44
N THR A 8 -40.77 8.36 -2.17
CA THR A 8 -41.38 8.68 -3.46
C THR A 8 -41.00 7.64 -4.52
N LEU A 9 -39.74 7.23 -4.59
CA LEU A 9 -39.28 6.16 -5.49
C LEU A 9 -39.99 4.84 -5.19
N PHE A 10 -40.03 4.45 -3.91
CA PHE A 10 -40.73 3.24 -3.47
C PHE A 10 -42.21 3.29 -3.86
N SER A 11 -42.91 4.38 -3.53
CA SER A 11 -44.33 4.57 -3.84
C SER A 11 -44.60 4.54 -5.34
N ALA A 12 -43.77 5.20 -6.15
CA ALA A 12 -43.87 5.15 -7.61
C ALA A 12 -43.67 3.74 -8.18
N GLY A 13 -42.77 2.95 -7.60
CA GLY A 13 -42.63 1.52 -7.92
C GLY A 13 -43.89 0.73 -7.59
N ARG A 14 -44.48 0.98 -6.42
CA ARG A 14 -45.75 0.36 -6.00
C ARG A 14 -46.92 0.73 -6.93
N GLU A 15 -47.01 1.98 -7.38
CA GLU A 15 -48.01 2.44 -8.36
C GLU A 15 -47.84 1.75 -9.73
N LYS A 16 -46.60 1.46 -10.13
CA LYS A 16 -46.27 0.64 -11.31
C LYS A 16 -46.52 -0.86 -11.12
N LYS A 17 -47.13 -1.26 -9.99
CA LYS A 17 -47.42 -2.65 -9.61
C LYS A 17 -46.18 -3.53 -9.41
N TRP A 18 -45.03 -2.93 -9.07
CA TRP A 18 -43.86 -3.71 -8.67
C TRP A 18 -44.10 -4.39 -7.31
N THR A 19 -43.41 -5.49 -7.05
CA THR A 19 -43.43 -6.15 -5.72
C THR A 19 -42.81 -5.23 -4.66
N ILE A 20 -43.04 -5.51 -3.38
CA ILE A 20 -42.40 -4.74 -2.28
C ILE A 20 -40.88 -4.81 -2.43
N SER A 21 -40.37 -6.02 -2.68
CA SER A 21 -38.97 -6.28 -2.99
C SER A 21 -38.44 -5.37 -4.11
N ALA A 22 -39.02 -5.41 -5.32
CA ALA A 22 -38.49 -4.65 -6.46
C ALA A 22 -38.55 -3.12 -6.25
N ALA A 23 -39.55 -2.63 -5.52
CA ALA A 23 -39.64 -1.21 -5.17
C ALA A 23 -38.59 -0.80 -4.12
N ALA A 24 -38.30 -1.66 -3.14
CA ALA A 24 -37.27 -1.42 -2.14
C ALA A 24 -35.86 -1.51 -2.75
N ASP A 25 -35.66 -2.45 -3.68
CA ASP A 25 -34.43 -2.65 -4.44
C ASP A 25 -34.05 -1.39 -5.23
N GLU A 26 -34.99 -0.83 -6.00
CA GLU A 26 -34.79 0.43 -6.74
C GLU A 26 -34.41 1.60 -5.83
N ALA A 27 -35.07 1.73 -4.67
CA ALA A 27 -34.78 2.79 -3.71
C ALA A 27 -33.38 2.62 -3.09
N ALA A 28 -32.98 1.39 -2.75
CA ALA A 28 -31.67 1.07 -2.21
C ALA A 28 -30.56 1.29 -3.25
N MET A 29 -30.76 0.85 -4.49
CA MET A 29 -29.83 1.11 -5.59
C MET A 29 -29.66 2.60 -5.86
N ALA A 30 -30.74 3.38 -5.82
CA ALA A 30 -30.64 4.83 -5.93
C ALA A 30 -29.80 5.45 -4.81
N PHE A 31 -29.92 4.94 -3.58
CA PHE A 31 -29.08 5.37 -2.46
C PHE A 31 -27.60 5.02 -2.67
N LEU A 32 -27.31 3.77 -3.06
CA LEU A 32 -25.95 3.27 -3.34
C LEU A 32 -25.27 4.02 -4.50
N ASP A 33 -26.03 4.33 -5.55
CA ASP A 33 -25.58 5.16 -6.69
C ASP A 33 -25.31 6.63 -6.30
N GLY A 34 -25.59 7.00 -5.05
CA GLY A 34 -25.43 8.36 -4.57
C GLY A 34 -26.49 9.33 -5.13
N LYS A 35 -27.66 8.83 -5.52
CA LYS A 35 -28.79 9.68 -5.90
C LYS A 35 -29.53 10.14 -4.63
N PRO A 36 -30.11 11.35 -4.61
CA PRO A 36 -30.08 12.34 -5.69
C PRO A 36 -28.77 13.15 -5.69
N MET A 37 -28.17 13.37 -6.87
CA MET A 37 -26.88 14.09 -6.97
C MET A 37 -27.00 15.61 -6.69
N GLY A 38 -28.22 16.18 -6.81
CA GLY A 38 -28.47 17.62 -6.73
C GLY A 38 -27.85 18.43 -7.88
N GLN A 39 -28.39 19.61 -8.19
CA GLN A 39 -27.80 20.52 -9.18
C GLN A 39 -27.46 21.87 -8.54
N GLY A 40 -26.31 22.45 -8.92
CA GLY A 40 -25.87 23.78 -8.47
C GLY A 40 -25.57 23.86 -6.97
N ARG A 41 -26.03 24.92 -6.29
CA ARG A 41 -25.81 25.17 -4.84
C ARG A 41 -26.63 24.25 -3.90
N LYS A 42 -27.40 23.29 -4.43
CA LYS A 42 -28.22 22.32 -3.68
C LYS A 42 -27.72 20.88 -3.90
N LYS A 43 -26.42 20.65 -3.74
CA LYS A 43 -25.85 19.29 -3.77
C LYS A 43 -26.15 18.58 -2.47
N TRP A 44 -26.59 17.32 -2.56
CA TRP A 44 -26.76 16.47 -1.39
C TRP A 44 -25.41 15.95 -0.92
N SER A 45 -25.07 16.21 0.34
CA SER A 45 -23.94 15.54 0.98
C SER A 45 -24.26 14.06 1.21
N GLY A 46 -23.24 13.25 1.51
CA GLY A 46 -23.45 11.87 1.94
C GLY A 46 -24.31 11.80 3.21
N ARG A 47 -24.15 12.76 4.13
CA ARG A 47 -24.96 12.86 5.34
C ARG A 47 -26.44 13.06 5.04
N ASP A 48 -26.76 13.95 4.09
CA ASP A 48 -28.16 14.22 3.70
C ASP A 48 -28.81 12.96 3.10
N ARG A 49 -28.06 12.21 2.27
CA ARG A 49 -28.53 10.96 1.67
C ARG A 49 -28.80 9.89 2.71
N HIS A 50 -27.87 9.67 3.65
CA HIS A 50 -28.10 8.75 4.76
C HIS A 50 -29.31 9.18 5.59
N ALA A 51 -29.42 10.46 5.95
CA ALA A 51 -30.54 10.95 6.76
C ALA A 51 -31.88 10.71 6.07
N ALA A 52 -32.01 11.00 4.77
CA ALA A 52 -33.26 10.78 4.03
C ALA A 52 -33.57 9.30 3.78
N PHE A 53 -32.56 8.48 3.45
CA PHE A 53 -32.79 7.05 3.19
C PHE A 53 -33.22 6.34 4.47
N TRP A 54 -32.45 6.47 5.56
CA TRP A 54 -32.70 5.73 6.80
C TRP A 54 -33.89 6.24 7.62
N SER A 55 -34.41 7.42 7.30
CA SER A 55 -35.69 7.92 7.86
C SER A 55 -36.92 7.56 7.03
N SER A 56 -36.74 6.92 5.86
CA SER A 56 -37.86 6.57 4.98
C SER A 56 -38.82 5.59 5.64
N GLU A 57 -40.12 5.86 5.52
CA GLU A 57 -41.18 5.10 6.21
C GLU A 57 -41.27 3.67 5.68
N PHE A 58 -41.04 3.44 4.38
CA PHE A 58 -41.14 2.10 3.80
C PHE A 58 -40.18 1.09 4.44
N LEU A 59 -39.03 1.55 4.96
CA LEU A 59 -38.05 0.69 5.64
C LEU A 59 -38.63 0.06 6.92
N LYS A 60 -39.56 0.74 7.60
CA LYS A 60 -40.15 0.31 8.88
C LYS A 60 -41.11 -0.87 8.76
N ASP A 61 -41.54 -1.23 7.56
CA ASP A 61 -42.48 -2.32 7.31
C ASP A 61 -41.92 -3.40 6.37
N LEU A 62 -40.65 -3.29 5.97
CA LEU A 62 -40.02 -4.31 5.12
C LEU A 62 -39.96 -5.68 5.83
N PRO A 63 -40.33 -6.77 5.13
CA PRO A 63 -40.19 -8.14 5.63
C PRO A 63 -38.74 -8.65 5.53
N ALA A 64 -38.45 -9.74 6.23
CA ALA A 64 -37.09 -10.29 6.37
C ALA A 64 -36.43 -10.70 5.04
N ASP A 65 -37.21 -11.27 4.11
CA ASP A 65 -36.75 -11.66 2.78
C ASP A 65 -36.29 -10.46 1.94
N VAL A 66 -36.92 -9.30 2.13
CA VAL A 66 -36.54 -8.05 1.45
C VAL A 66 -35.26 -7.48 2.06
N TRP A 67 -35.08 -7.56 3.38
CA TRP A 67 -33.81 -7.16 4.03
C TRP A 67 -32.60 -7.98 3.55
N ASN A 68 -32.81 -9.27 3.26
CA ASN A 68 -31.75 -10.16 2.74
C ASN A 68 -31.35 -9.86 1.28
N GLN A 69 -32.01 -8.92 0.60
CA GLN A 69 -31.63 -8.53 -0.76
C GLN A 69 -30.31 -7.76 -0.77
N GLU A 70 -29.50 -8.02 -1.79
CA GLU A 70 -28.13 -7.50 -1.88
C GLU A 70 -28.05 -5.97 -1.80
N PRO A 71 -28.87 -5.17 -2.51
CA PRO A 71 -28.79 -3.71 -2.38
C PRO A 71 -29.13 -3.19 -0.99
N ILE A 72 -30.05 -3.84 -0.27
CA ILE A 72 -30.41 -3.45 1.10
C ILE A 72 -29.32 -3.85 2.09
N ARG A 73 -28.74 -5.05 1.94
CA ARG A 73 -27.58 -5.51 2.72
C ARG A 73 -26.39 -4.56 2.55
N LEU A 74 -26.07 -4.19 1.31
CA LEU A 74 -25.00 -3.23 1.00
C LEU A 74 -25.29 -1.84 1.56
N ALA A 75 -26.53 -1.36 1.46
CA ALA A 75 -26.92 -0.10 2.06
C ALA A 75 -26.68 -0.14 3.57
N LEU A 76 -27.11 -1.22 4.25
CA LEU A 76 -26.91 -1.37 5.70
C LEU A 76 -25.42 -1.43 6.06
N ALA A 77 -24.60 -2.14 5.28
CA ALA A 77 -23.14 -2.15 5.45
C ALA A 77 -22.55 -0.74 5.32
N GLN A 78 -22.99 0.04 4.32
CA GLN A 78 -22.57 1.43 4.14
C GLN A 78 -23.01 2.33 5.31
N TYR A 79 -24.19 2.09 5.89
CA TYR A 79 -24.66 2.78 7.09
C TYR A 79 -23.80 2.46 8.32
N LEU A 80 -23.46 1.20 8.51
CA LEU A 80 -22.56 0.77 9.59
C LEU A 80 -21.12 1.26 9.36
N GLY A 81 -20.74 1.53 8.12
CA GLY A 81 -19.45 2.09 7.75
C GLY A 81 -19.29 3.61 7.97
N GLN A 82 -20.25 4.32 8.59
CA GLN A 82 -20.17 5.79 8.77
C GLN A 82 -20.66 6.25 10.15
N ASP A 83 -20.16 7.37 10.67
CA ASP A 83 -20.55 7.90 12.00
C ASP A 83 -21.37 9.21 11.94
N ARG A 84 -21.89 9.58 10.77
CA ARG A 84 -22.54 10.87 10.50
C ARG A 84 -24.04 10.87 10.79
N VAL A 85 -24.69 9.70 10.69
CA VAL A 85 -26.14 9.53 10.84
C VAL A 85 -26.42 8.31 11.72
N ALA A 86 -27.37 8.47 12.65
CA ALA A 86 -27.77 7.47 13.62
C ALA A 86 -29.25 7.08 13.52
N CYS A 87 -29.50 5.77 13.47
CA CYS A 87 -30.82 5.14 13.38
C CYS A 87 -30.87 3.85 14.22
N PRO A 88 -30.59 3.90 15.54
CA PRO A 88 -30.49 2.70 16.39
C PRO A 88 -31.78 1.88 16.45
N ALA A 89 -32.94 2.54 16.37
CA ALA A 89 -34.24 1.86 16.33
C ALA A 89 -34.40 0.97 15.09
N LEU A 90 -33.85 1.38 13.95
CA LEU A 90 -33.86 0.57 12.74
C LEU A 90 -32.91 -0.62 12.89
N VAL A 91 -31.72 -0.41 13.44
CA VAL A 91 -30.75 -1.49 13.72
C VAL A 91 -31.35 -2.55 14.63
N ALA A 92 -31.99 -2.14 15.74
CA ALA A 92 -32.67 -3.05 16.66
C ALA A 92 -33.81 -3.81 15.97
N ARG A 93 -34.54 -3.15 15.06
CA ARG A 93 -35.59 -3.81 14.27
C ARG A 93 -35.00 -4.84 13.32
N VAL A 94 -33.95 -4.51 12.56
CA VAL A 94 -33.29 -5.43 11.63
C VAL A 94 -32.73 -6.63 12.40
N ALA A 95 -32.12 -6.41 13.57
CA ALA A 95 -31.67 -7.50 14.45
C ALA A 95 -32.79 -8.49 14.77
N ALA A 96 -34.00 -7.99 15.06
CA ALA A 96 -35.14 -8.82 15.43
C ALA A 96 -35.79 -9.57 14.26
N ILE A 97 -35.77 -9.02 13.04
CA ILE A 97 -36.49 -9.59 11.88
C ILE A 97 -35.58 -10.29 10.86
N ALA A 98 -34.33 -9.85 10.74
CA ALA A 98 -33.35 -10.31 9.76
C ALA A 98 -31.93 -10.27 10.37
N PRO A 99 -31.64 -11.08 11.41
CA PRO A 99 -30.35 -11.07 12.09
C PRO A 99 -29.19 -11.33 11.13
N ASP A 100 -29.33 -12.28 10.19
CA ASP A 100 -28.29 -12.60 9.19
C ASP A 100 -27.88 -11.39 8.34
N THR A 101 -28.85 -10.54 7.96
CA THR A 101 -28.59 -9.27 7.25
C THR A 101 -27.72 -8.34 8.10
N LEU A 102 -28.03 -8.21 9.40
CA LEU A 102 -27.26 -7.36 10.31
C LEU A 102 -25.84 -7.91 10.52
N LEU A 103 -25.69 -9.22 10.72
CA LEU A 103 -24.40 -9.88 10.89
C LEU A 103 -23.52 -9.69 9.66
N TRP A 104 -24.10 -9.92 8.47
CA TRP A 104 -23.44 -9.69 7.19
C TRP A 104 -23.03 -8.21 7.07
N ALA A 105 -23.96 -7.27 7.27
CA ALA A 105 -23.65 -5.85 7.14
C ALA A 105 -22.57 -5.39 8.13
N ALA A 106 -22.58 -5.90 9.37
CA ALA A 106 -21.56 -5.62 10.37
C ALA A 106 -20.18 -6.14 9.92
N ARG A 107 -20.13 -7.38 9.41
CA ARG A 107 -18.92 -7.98 8.83
C ARG A 107 -18.34 -7.14 7.68
N HIS A 108 -19.17 -6.70 6.73
CA HIS A 108 -18.74 -6.00 5.51
C HIS A 108 -18.67 -4.47 5.63
N SER A 109 -18.72 -3.90 6.84
CA SER A 109 -18.76 -2.44 7.06
C SER A 109 -17.43 -1.82 7.52
N GLY A 110 -16.40 -2.64 7.74
CA GLY A 110 -15.14 -2.23 8.34
C GLY A 110 -15.22 -1.94 9.84
N LEU A 111 -16.35 -2.26 10.50
CA LEU A 111 -16.52 -2.06 11.94
C LEU A 111 -15.52 -2.85 12.78
N VAL A 112 -14.98 -3.94 12.26
CA VAL A 112 -13.97 -4.75 12.94
C VAL A 112 -12.74 -3.93 13.37
N MET A 113 -12.36 -2.93 12.55
CA MET A 113 -11.28 -1.97 12.84
C MET A 113 -11.76 -0.67 13.50
N ARG A 114 -13.07 -0.48 13.67
CA ARG A 114 -13.71 0.76 14.15
C ARG A 114 -14.67 0.49 15.30
N GLN A 115 -14.23 -0.29 16.28
CA GLN A 115 -15.06 -0.68 17.42
C GLN A 115 -15.33 0.45 18.42
N ASP A 116 -14.67 1.60 18.28
CA ASP A 116 -15.03 2.82 19.03
C ASP A 116 -16.11 3.66 18.33
N SER A 117 -16.55 3.25 17.14
CA SER A 117 -17.56 3.97 16.37
C SER A 117 -18.93 3.92 17.04
N SER A 118 -19.72 4.96 16.80
CA SER A 118 -21.11 5.02 17.27
C SER A 118 -21.95 3.89 16.68
N ARG A 119 -21.62 3.41 15.48
CA ARG A 119 -22.31 2.31 14.79
C ARG A 119 -22.07 0.97 15.47
N TRP A 120 -20.84 0.70 15.92
CA TRP A 120 -20.56 -0.50 16.71
C TRP A 120 -21.34 -0.49 18.03
N LEU A 121 -21.43 0.66 18.70
CA LEU A 121 -22.18 0.79 19.94
C LEU A 121 -23.66 0.41 19.77
N GLU A 122 -24.31 0.80 18.66
CA GLU A 122 -25.70 0.39 18.36
C GLU A 122 -25.87 -1.13 18.31
N ILE A 123 -24.89 -1.86 17.76
CA ILE A 123 -24.90 -3.32 17.72
C ILE A 123 -24.56 -3.90 19.09
N ASN A 124 -23.57 -3.32 19.77
CA ASN A 124 -23.08 -3.78 21.06
C ASN A 124 -24.13 -3.68 22.16
N GLU A 125 -25.02 -2.68 22.11
CA GLU A 125 -26.14 -2.47 23.03
C GLU A 125 -27.30 -3.46 22.83
N LEU A 126 -27.38 -4.17 21.69
CA LEU A 126 -28.42 -5.17 21.44
C LEU A 126 -28.31 -6.35 22.43
N ALA A 127 -29.45 -6.84 22.91
CA ALA A 127 -29.48 -8.00 23.81
C ALA A 127 -28.95 -9.25 23.10
N ALA A 128 -27.77 -9.73 23.51
CA ALA A 128 -27.13 -10.90 22.94
C ALA A 128 -27.91 -12.19 23.21
N ASP A 129 -28.68 -12.24 24.30
CA ASP A 129 -29.46 -13.40 24.71
C ASP A 129 -30.61 -13.77 23.75
N GLN A 130 -30.90 -12.91 22.77
CA GLN A 130 -31.95 -13.14 21.77
C GLN A 130 -31.44 -13.88 20.52
N HIS A 131 -30.12 -13.83 20.24
CA HIS A 131 -29.52 -14.38 19.02
C HIS A 131 -28.09 -14.87 19.27
N GLU A 132 -27.87 -16.19 19.20
CA GLU A 132 -26.56 -16.82 19.47
C GLU A 132 -25.47 -16.31 18.51
N GLU A 133 -25.82 -16.14 17.24
CA GLU A 133 -24.90 -15.67 16.20
C GLU A 133 -24.46 -14.22 16.43
N LEU A 134 -25.33 -13.38 17.00
CA LEU A 134 -24.98 -12.01 17.40
C LEU A 134 -24.04 -12.00 18.60
N ALA A 135 -24.26 -12.90 19.56
CA ALA A 135 -23.36 -13.07 20.69
C ALA A 135 -21.96 -13.54 20.21
N GLU A 136 -21.91 -14.48 19.27
CA GLU A 136 -20.66 -14.95 18.67
C GLU A 136 -19.96 -13.86 17.85
N LEU A 137 -20.70 -13.06 17.06
CA LEU A 137 -20.11 -11.91 16.34
C LEU A 137 -19.44 -10.93 17.30
N LYS A 138 -20.10 -10.58 18.42
CA LYS A 138 -19.53 -9.70 19.45
C LYS A 138 -18.23 -10.26 20.04
N ARG A 139 -18.17 -11.58 20.25
CA ARG A 139 -16.96 -12.26 20.75
C ARG A 139 -15.84 -12.24 19.70
N VAL A 140 -16.14 -12.52 18.44
CA VAL A 140 -15.15 -12.45 17.34
C VAL A 140 -14.56 -11.04 17.22
N PHE A 141 -15.41 -10.01 17.27
CA PHE A 141 -14.97 -8.62 17.26
C PHE A 141 -14.06 -8.30 18.45
N LEU A 142 -14.43 -8.74 19.65
CA LEU A 142 -13.61 -8.55 20.84
C LEU A 142 -12.21 -9.18 20.70
N ILE A 143 -12.14 -10.44 20.26
CA ILE A 143 -10.87 -11.15 20.07
C ILE A 143 -10.00 -10.42 19.04
N LEU A 144 -10.58 -9.99 17.91
CA LEU A 144 -9.86 -9.22 16.90
C LEU A 144 -9.38 -7.86 17.43
N ARG A 145 -10.17 -7.17 18.25
CA ARG A 145 -9.75 -5.92 18.89
C ARG A 145 -8.57 -6.11 19.83
N GLU A 146 -8.63 -7.12 20.69
CA GLU A 146 -7.56 -7.42 21.65
C GLU A 146 -6.27 -7.83 20.91
N ALA A 147 -6.40 -8.64 19.86
CA ALA A 147 -5.28 -9.05 19.01
C ALA A 147 -4.65 -7.85 18.27
N HIS A 148 -5.45 -6.91 17.78
CA HIS A 148 -4.96 -5.68 17.17
C HIS A 148 -4.27 -4.77 18.19
N GLN A 149 -4.90 -4.55 19.35
CA GLN A 149 -4.36 -3.70 20.40
C GLN A 149 -3.02 -4.21 20.92
N ALA A 150 -2.87 -5.53 21.12
CA ALA A 150 -1.62 -6.11 21.55
C ALA A 150 -0.45 -5.83 20.57
N ARG A 151 -0.73 -5.86 19.26
CA ARG A 151 0.27 -5.53 18.22
C ARG A 151 0.60 -4.05 18.21
N LEU A 152 -0.41 -3.19 18.35
CA LEU A 152 -0.23 -1.76 18.45
C LEU A 152 0.65 -1.38 19.65
N ASP A 153 0.33 -1.94 20.83
CA ASP A 153 1.06 -1.69 22.07
C ASP A 153 2.53 -2.14 21.95
N GLU A 154 2.78 -3.27 21.29
CA GLU A 154 4.14 -3.76 21.06
C GLU A 154 4.93 -2.86 20.11
N VAL A 155 4.32 -2.39 19.02
CA VAL A 155 4.94 -1.41 18.10
C VAL A 155 5.25 -0.11 18.83
N VAL A 156 4.32 0.43 19.62
CA VAL A 156 4.53 1.64 20.42
C VAL A 156 5.67 1.47 21.42
N ARG A 157 5.72 0.31 22.10
CA ARG A 157 6.79 -0.02 23.04
C ARG A 157 8.14 -0.05 22.35
N LEU A 158 8.25 -0.72 21.20
CA LEU A 158 9.51 -0.86 20.46
C LEU A 158 9.97 0.46 19.82
N ARG A 159 9.04 1.29 19.33
CA ARG A 159 9.32 2.66 18.85
C ARG A 159 10.00 3.51 19.92
N SER A 160 9.58 3.38 21.19
CA SER A 160 10.18 4.15 22.29
C SER A 160 11.68 3.86 22.50
N LEU A 161 12.16 2.66 22.15
CA LEU A 161 13.57 2.28 22.27
C LEU A 161 14.46 2.99 21.24
N LEU A 162 13.88 3.45 20.14
CA LEU A 162 14.57 4.08 19.01
C LEU A 162 14.22 5.57 18.87
N HIS A 163 13.53 6.14 19.86
CA HIS A 163 13.01 7.51 19.78
C HIS A 163 14.13 8.54 19.57
N GLU A 164 15.27 8.38 20.22
CA GLU A 164 16.43 9.30 20.18
C GLU A 164 17.25 9.23 18.88
N LEU A 165 17.01 8.25 18.01
CA LEU A 165 17.73 8.14 16.73
C LEU A 165 17.26 9.23 15.76
N ALA A 166 18.09 9.65 14.82
CA ALA A 166 17.63 10.48 13.70
C ALA A 166 16.95 9.62 12.61
N PRO A 167 16.13 10.20 11.71
CA PRO A 167 15.56 9.46 10.57
C PRO A 167 16.65 8.76 9.72
N VAL A 168 17.80 9.40 9.52
CA VAL A 168 18.94 8.83 8.79
C VAL A 168 19.53 7.59 9.47
N ASP A 169 19.49 7.51 10.81
CA ASP A 169 19.98 6.34 11.53
C ASP A 169 19.06 5.13 11.30
N LEU A 170 17.75 5.34 11.23
CA LEU A 170 16.81 4.27 10.88
C LEU A 170 17.00 3.80 9.44
N LEU A 171 17.27 4.72 8.50
CA LEU A 171 17.62 4.36 7.12
C LEU A 171 18.91 3.51 7.06
N ILE A 172 19.89 3.80 7.90
CA ILE A 172 21.10 2.98 8.03
C ILE A 172 20.71 1.55 8.47
N TYR A 173 19.89 1.39 9.51
CA TYR A 173 19.48 0.06 9.98
C TYR A 173 18.58 -0.69 8.98
N ALA A 174 17.68 0.02 8.29
CA ALA A 174 16.90 -0.54 7.20
C ALA A 174 17.79 -1.03 6.06
N SER A 175 18.83 -0.26 5.71
CA SER A 175 19.80 -0.66 4.68
C SER A 175 20.61 -1.90 5.09
N LEU A 176 21.05 -1.99 6.36
CA LEU A 176 21.72 -3.17 6.89
C LEU A 176 20.82 -4.41 6.83
N PHE A 177 19.55 -4.27 7.25
CA PHE A 177 18.55 -5.33 7.17
C PHE A 177 18.33 -5.79 5.73
N ALA A 178 18.16 -4.86 4.79
CA ALA A 178 17.90 -5.19 3.39
C ALA A 178 19.05 -6.03 2.81
N PHE A 179 20.29 -5.62 3.02
CA PHE A 179 21.45 -6.36 2.52
C PHE A 179 21.69 -7.68 3.25
N GLU A 180 21.39 -7.78 4.55
CA GLU A 180 21.53 -9.02 5.31
C GLU A 180 20.45 -10.05 4.95
N HIS A 181 19.19 -9.63 4.78
CA HIS A 181 18.04 -10.55 4.73
C HIS A 181 17.27 -10.56 3.41
N GLN A 182 17.21 -9.45 2.67
CA GLN A 182 16.37 -9.32 1.48
C GLN A 182 17.15 -9.58 0.18
N ILE A 183 18.23 -8.81 -0.03
CA ILE A 183 19.04 -8.83 -1.25
C ILE A 183 19.60 -10.22 -1.60
N PRO A 184 20.10 -11.05 -0.65
CA PRO A 184 20.64 -12.37 -0.99
C PRO A 184 19.62 -13.28 -1.70
N ASN A 185 18.33 -13.16 -1.35
CA ASN A 185 17.27 -13.98 -1.94
C ASN A 185 16.77 -13.43 -3.28
N MET A 186 16.71 -12.09 -3.40
CA MET A 186 16.16 -11.38 -4.56
C MET A 186 16.86 -11.75 -5.88
N LEU A 187 18.18 -11.88 -5.85
CA LEU A 187 19.03 -12.06 -7.04
C LEU A 187 19.26 -13.54 -7.38
N ASP A 188 19.19 -14.43 -6.39
CA ASP A 188 19.23 -15.88 -6.60
C ASP A 188 17.93 -16.44 -7.22
N GLY A 189 16.93 -15.57 -7.46
CA GLY A 189 15.59 -15.95 -7.92
C GLY A 189 14.87 -16.88 -6.93
N ARG A 190 15.32 -16.89 -5.66
CA ARG A 190 14.73 -17.70 -4.61
C ARG A 190 13.62 -16.88 -3.96
N VAL A 191 12.41 -17.42 -3.99
CA VAL A 191 11.32 -16.91 -3.14
C VAL A 191 11.83 -16.93 -1.70
N PRO A 192 11.74 -15.82 -0.94
CA PRO A 192 12.20 -15.79 0.44
C PRO A 192 11.58 -16.96 1.20
N SER A 193 12.45 -17.81 1.74
CA SER A 193 12.03 -19.05 2.40
C SER A 193 11.42 -18.84 3.78
N LYS A 194 11.48 -17.60 4.31
CA LYS A 194 10.97 -17.21 5.63
C LYS A 194 10.35 -15.81 5.57
N PRO A 195 9.25 -15.57 6.30
CA PRO A 195 8.65 -14.26 6.43
C PRO A 195 9.55 -13.30 7.23
N PRO A 196 9.39 -11.98 7.05
CA PRO A 196 8.51 -11.31 6.08
C PRO A 196 8.96 -11.51 4.63
N ASP A 197 8.00 -11.59 3.70
CA ASP A 197 8.33 -11.40 2.29
C ASP A 197 8.80 -9.95 2.06
N THR A 198 9.48 -9.72 0.95
CA THR A 198 10.11 -8.46 0.57
C THR A 198 9.13 -7.29 0.65
N GLU A 199 7.91 -7.46 0.13
CA GLU A 199 6.86 -6.42 0.15
C GLU A 199 6.43 -6.06 1.58
N GLU A 200 6.16 -7.05 2.42
CA GLU A 200 5.76 -6.83 3.83
C GLU A 200 6.84 -6.11 4.63
N ALA A 201 8.11 -6.45 4.37
CA ALA A 201 9.24 -5.79 5.00
C ALA A 201 9.35 -4.32 4.55
N TRP A 202 9.15 -4.02 3.28
CA TRP A 202 9.20 -2.65 2.77
C TRP A 202 8.06 -1.79 3.29
N GLU A 203 6.82 -2.28 3.28
CA GLU A 203 5.67 -1.57 3.87
C GLU A 203 5.90 -1.26 5.36
N ALA A 204 6.45 -2.21 6.11
CA ALA A 204 6.78 -2.01 7.51
C ALA A 204 7.91 -0.98 7.71
N ILE A 205 8.93 -0.98 6.83
CA ILE A 205 9.98 0.05 6.84
C ILE A 205 9.37 1.43 6.57
N ASP A 206 8.46 1.54 5.59
CA ASP A 206 7.78 2.79 5.25
C ASP A 206 6.97 3.33 6.43
N ASP A 207 6.22 2.47 7.13
CA ASP A 207 5.47 2.87 8.33
C ASP A 207 6.37 3.32 9.49
N ILE A 208 7.51 2.65 9.68
CA ILE A 208 8.51 3.03 10.70
C ILE A 208 9.13 4.38 10.34
N LEU A 209 9.47 4.61 9.07
CA LEU A 209 10.02 5.88 8.61
C LEU A 209 8.97 6.98 8.69
N ALA A 210 7.72 6.73 8.29
CA ALA A 210 6.62 7.68 8.40
C ALA A 210 6.37 8.07 9.86
N TRP A 211 6.37 7.10 10.79
CA TRP A 211 6.34 7.39 12.22
C TRP A 211 7.51 8.29 12.62
N LYS A 212 8.72 7.97 12.19
CA LYS A 212 9.90 8.72 12.62
C LYS A 212 9.89 10.15 12.08
N LEU A 213 9.52 10.34 10.82
CA LEU A 213 9.39 11.65 10.18
C LEU A 213 8.31 12.51 10.85
N ALA A 214 7.21 11.90 11.29
CA ALA A 214 6.16 12.62 12.02
C ALA A 214 6.55 13.05 13.45
N ASN A 215 7.66 12.51 13.99
CA ASN A 215 8.08 12.71 15.39
C ASN A 215 9.55 13.14 15.53
N CYS A 216 10.22 13.58 14.46
CA CYS A 216 11.57 14.14 14.51
C CYS A 216 11.55 15.66 14.53
N ASP A 217 12.66 16.26 14.96
CA ASP A 217 12.82 17.71 14.90
C ASP A 217 13.16 18.16 13.48
N GLU A 218 12.78 19.38 13.09
CA GLU A 218 13.05 19.94 11.76
C GLU A 218 14.56 19.97 11.43
N VAL A 219 15.42 20.08 12.45
CA VAL A 219 16.88 20.04 12.30
C VAL A 219 17.38 18.67 11.81
N ASP A 220 16.69 17.59 12.16
CA ASP A 220 17.06 16.22 11.75
C ASP A 220 16.78 15.98 10.26
N LEU A 221 15.88 16.78 9.67
CA LEU A 221 15.57 16.76 8.24
C LEU A 221 16.61 17.52 7.40
N GLN A 222 17.44 18.37 8.04
CA GLN A 222 18.50 19.11 7.37
C GLN A 222 19.75 18.23 7.19
N LEU A 223 19.70 17.36 6.17
CA LEU A 223 20.80 16.47 5.82
C LEU A 223 21.97 17.27 5.23
N THR A 224 23.07 17.37 5.97
CA THR A 224 24.34 17.94 5.54
C THR A 224 25.39 16.84 5.45
N GLU A 225 26.48 17.06 4.71
CA GLU A 225 27.59 16.10 4.69
C GLU A 225 28.11 15.79 6.10
N THR A 226 28.11 16.77 7.00
CA THR A 226 28.58 16.61 8.38
C THR A 226 27.62 15.74 9.20
N SER A 227 26.30 15.98 9.09
CA SER A 227 25.30 15.18 9.84
C SER A 227 25.22 13.75 9.32
N ILE A 228 25.29 13.55 7.99
CA ILE A 228 25.39 12.22 7.38
C ILE A 228 26.67 11.52 7.85
N ALA A 229 27.84 12.17 7.77
CA ALA A 229 29.10 11.56 8.18
C ALA A 229 29.13 11.19 9.67
N SER A 230 28.50 12.00 10.54
CA SER A 230 28.35 11.67 11.96
C SER A 230 27.51 10.41 12.18
N SER A 231 26.37 10.33 11.50
CA SER A 231 25.45 9.19 11.56
C SER A 231 26.12 7.92 11.06
N LEU A 232 26.80 7.98 9.90
CA LEU A 232 27.54 6.85 9.36
C LEU A 232 28.66 6.39 10.30
N ARG A 233 29.44 7.32 10.87
CA ARG A 233 30.53 6.98 11.80
C ARG A 233 30.02 6.19 13.00
N GLN A 234 28.88 6.59 13.56
CA GLN A 234 28.34 5.98 14.76
C GLN A 234 27.54 4.70 14.49
N HIS A 235 26.74 4.69 13.42
CA HIS A 235 25.71 3.68 13.19
C HIS A 235 26.04 2.68 12.08
N LEU A 236 26.92 3.02 11.13
CA LEU A 236 27.25 2.15 9.98
C LEU A 236 28.69 1.65 9.97
N ILE A 237 29.67 2.56 10.04
CA ILE A 237 31.10 2.28 9.86
C ILE A 237 31.60 1.14 10.77
N PRO A 238 31.23 1.06 12.05
CA PRO A 238 31.70 -0.03 12.91
C PRO A 238 31.23 -1.42 12.45
N PHE A 239 30.08 -1.53 11.77
CA PHE A 239 29.62 -2.80 11.20
C PHE A 239 30.47 -3.20 9.98
N LEU A 240 30.83 -2.23 9.13
CA LEU A 240 31.45 -2.48 7.84
C LEU A 240 32.98 -2.64 7.91
N PHE A 241 33.62 -1.94 8.85
CA PHE A 241 35.07 -1.82 8.91
C PHE A 241 35.63 -2.07 10.31
N PRO A 242 36.89 -2.52 10.42
CA PRO A 242 37.60 -2.51 11.70
C PRO A 242 37.64 -1.07 12.26
N SER A 243 36.93 -0.84 13.37
CA SER A 243 36.84 0.45 14.04
C SER A 243 37.21 0.31 15.52
N ALA A 244 37.64 1.41 16.13
CA ALA A 244 37.82 1.49 17.58
C ALA A 244 36.46 1.51 18.31
N GLU A 245 35.44 2.08 17.66
CA GLU A 245 34.06 2.06 18.13
C GLU A 245 33.41 0.70 17.83
N ARG A 246 32.55 0.23 18.73
CA ARG A 246 31.85 -1.04 18.56
C ARG A 246 30.55 -0.83 17.78
N PRO A 247 30.15 -1.78 16.91
CA PRO A 247 28.86 -1.71 16.24
C PRO A 247 27.70 -1.70 17.23
N ARG A 248 26.74 -0.79 16.97
CA ARG A 248 25.51 -0.56 17.75
C ARG A 248 24.49 -1.67 17.52
N HIS A 249 24.85 -2.90 17.90
CA HIS A 249 23.97 -4.07 17.84
C HIS A 249 22.72 -3.90 18.70
N ASP A 250 22.79 -3.13 19.78
CA ASP A 250 21.64 -2.75 20.61
C ASP A 250 20.55 -2.07 19.77
N CYS A 251 20.92 -1.05 19.00
CA CYS A 251 19.98 -0.35 18.12
C CYS A 251 19.55 -1.22 16.94
N TYR A 252 20.48 -1.97 16.33
CA TYR A 252 20.13 -2.82 15.20
C TYR A 252 19.12 -3.91 15.60
N GLN A 253 19.31 -4.58 16.74
CA GLN A 253 18.36 -5.57 17.24
C GLN A 253 17.02 -4.94 17.66
N ALA A 254 17.03 -3.73 18.24
CA ALA A 254 15.80 -3.00 18.51
C ALA A 254 15.05 -2.63 17.21
N PHE A 255 15.76 -2.26 16.14
CA PHE A 255 15.18 -2.04 14.81
C PHE A 255 14.58 -3.32 14.23
N LEU A 256 15.28 -4.45 14.27
CA LEU A 256 14.75 -5.73 13.79
C LEU A 256 13.49 -6.16 14.56
N ALA A 257 13.47 -5.97 15.89
CA ALA A 257 12.29 -6.25 16.69
C ALA A 257 11.12 -5.35 16.30
N LEU A 258 11.36 -4.04 16.13
CA LEU A 258 10.34 -3.09 15.68
C LEU A 258 9.81 -3.46 14.29
N LEU A 259 10.69 -3.83 13.35
CA LEU A 259 10.33 -4.26 12.02
C LEU A 259 9.42 -5.48 12.05
N GLY A 260 9.78 -6.51 12.82
CA GLY A 260 8.94 -7.70 12.98
C GLY A 260 7.57 -7.38 13.59
N ALA A 261 7.51 -6.51 14.60
CA ALA A 261 6.24 -6.10 15.20
C ALA A 261 5.37 -5.27 14.24
N GLN A 262 5.98 -4.40 13.42
CA GLN A 262 5.29 -3.61 12.42
C GLN A 262 4.75 -4.50 11.28
N VAL A 263 5.52 -5.50 10.83
CA VAL A 263 5.04 -6.52 9.88
C VAL A 263 3.81 -7.23 10.43
N GLU A 264 3.84 -7.68 11.69
CA GLU A 264 2.70 -8.35 12.32
C GLU A 264 1.47 -7.44 12.46
N LEU A 265 1.67 -6.14 12.69
CA LEU A 265 0.60 -5.14 12.73
C LEU A 265 -0.01 -4.94 11.33
N ASN A 266 0.81 -4.78 10.29
CA ASN A 266 0.36 -4.60 8.91
C ASN A 266 -0.37 -5.85 8.41
N ALA A 267 0.20 -7.02 8.67
CA ALA A 267 -0.39 -8.31 8.32
C ALA A 267 -1.75 -8.53 9.01
N PHE A 268 -1.98 -7.97 10.20
CA PHE A 268 -3.28 -8.10 10.86
C PHE A 268 -4.40 -7.45 10.04
N ALA A 269 -4.16 -6.28 9.42
CA ALA A 269 -5.16 -5.61 8.60
C ALA A 269 -5.63 -6.51 7.46
N HIS A 270 -4.69 -7.06 6.67
CA HIS A 270 -5.04 -7.87 5.51
C HIS A 270 -5.42 -9.32 5.84
N ARG A 271 -4.64 -9.99 6.69
CA ARG A 271 -4.80 -11.43 6.99
C ARG A 271 -5.85 -11.72 8.05
N SER A 272 -6.29 -10.73 8.82
CA SER A 272 -7.33 -10.91 9.84
C SER A 272 -8.54 -10.02 9.59
N ALA A 273 -8.38 -8.70 9.53
CA ALA A 273 -9.52 -7.79 9.44
C ALA A 273 -10.20 -7.84 8.05
N ASP A 274 -9.45 -7.69 6.96
CA ASP A 274 -9.97 -7.75 5.60
C ASP A 274 -10.44 -9.16 5.24
N ALA A 275 -9.64 -10.18 5.60
CA ALA A 275 -10.00 -11.59 5.45
C ALA A 275 -11.33 -11.90 6.16
N PHE A 276 -11.48 -11.46 7.42
CA PHE A 276 -12.76 -11.57 8.12
C PHE A 276 -13.86 -10.79 7.40
N SER A 277 -13.58 -9.59 6.92
CA SER A 277 -14.62 -8.69 6.41
C SER A 277 -15.09 -9.01 4.99
N TYR A 278 -14.26 -9.56 4.11
CA TYR A 278 -14.54 -9.61 2.67
C TYR A 278 -14.25 -10.95 2.00
N ASP A 279 -13.55 -11.87 2.68
CA ASP A 279 -13.32 -13.20 2.15
C ASP A 279 -14.47 -14.14 2.56
N ASP A 280 -15.46 -14.28 1.68
CA ASP A 280 -16.59 -15.19 1.86
C ASP A 280 -16.20 -16.67 1.65
N SER A 281 -14.98 -16.95 1.17
CA SER A 281 -14.47 -18.31 1.00
C SER A 281 -13.88 -18.91 2.29
N ILE A 282 -13.78 -18.11 3.35
CA ILE A 282 -13.32 -18.55 4.67
C ILE A 282 -14.30 -18.15 5.78
N ARG A 283 -14.17 -18.82 6.93
CA ARG A 283 -14.88 -18.49 8.17
C ARG A 283 -13.91 -18.45 9.34
N PHE A 284 -14.10 -17.47 10.22
CA PHE A 284 -13.41 -17.41 11.50
C PHE A 284 -14.22 -18.19 12.54
N GLU A 285 -13.67 -19.30 13.01
CA GLU A 285 -14.26 -20.13 14.05
C GLU A 285 -13.56 -19.90 15.38
N ARG A 286 -14.34 -19.77 16.46
CA ARG A 286 -13.80 -19.48 17.78
C ARG A 286 -13.40 -20.78 18.49
N CYS A 287 -12.11 -20.89 18.79
CA CYS A 287 -11.51 -21.98 19.57
C CYS A 287 -11.12 -21.46 20.95
N GLY A 288 -12.10 -21.23 21.82
CA GLY A 288 -11.86 -20.63 23.14
C GLY A 288 -11.62 -19.12 23.03
N ASP A 289 -10.37 -18.70 23.24
CA ASP A 289 -9.89 -17.31 23.26
C ASP A 289 -9.20 -16.86 21.96
N HIS A 290 -9.06 -17.74 20.98
CA HIS A 290 -8.51 -17.42 19.67
C HIS A 290 -9.45 -17.85 18.54
N LEU A 291 -9.12 -17.42 17.32
CA LEU A 291 -9.86 -17.71 16.11
C LEU A 291 -9.02 -18.60 15.19
N GLU A 292 -9.65 -19.60 14.60
CA GLU A 292 -9.10 -20.42 13.53
C GLU A 292 -9.81 -20.09 12.22
N ILE A 293 -9.06 -20.05 11.12
CA ILE A 293 -9.60 -19.82 9.79
C ILE A 293 -9.93 -21.18 9.17
N VAL A 294 -11.19 -21.36 8.80
CA VAL A 294 -11.70 -22.56 8.13
C VAL A 294 -12.10 -22.20 6.71
N GLU A 295 -11.60 -22.96 5.74
CA GLU A 295 -11.98 -22.84 4.33
C GLU A 295 -13.39 -23.38 4.10
N VAL A 296 -14.27 -22.56 3.51
CA VAL A 296 -15.67 -22.90 3.23
C VAL A 296 -15.99 -22.99 1.73
N ASP A 297 -15.18 -22.39 0.85
CA ASP A 297 -15.33 -22.46 -0.60
C ASP A 297 -13.98 -22.62 -1.33
N ALA A 298 -13.59 -23.88 -1.54
CA ALA A 298 -12.35 -24.22 -2.23
C ALA A 298 -12.34 -23.81 -3.71
N ASP A 299 -13.50 -23.76 -4.37
CA ASP A 299 -13.60 -23.41 -5.78
C ASP A 299 -13.37 -21.90 -5.99
N ALA A 300 -13.91 -21.06 -5.09
CA ALA A 300 -13.66 -19.63 -5.07
C ALA A 300 -12.16 -19.30 -4.88
N ILE A 301 -11.49 -19.98 -3.93
CA ILE A 301 -10.05 -19.82 -3.70
C ILE A 301 -9.24 -20.25 -4.94
N ALA A 302 -9.62 -21.35 -5.58
CA ALA A 302 -8.98 -21.81 -6.80
C ALA A 302 -9.18 -20.83 -7.96
N ALA A 303 -10.34 -20.17 -8.06
CA ALA A 303 -10.61 -19.13 -9.05
C ALA A 303 -9.74 -17.88 -8.80
N TRP A 304 -9.70 -17.39 -7.55
CA TRP A 304 -8.86 -16.25 -7.16
C TRP A 304 -7.38 -16.47 -7.53
N ARG A 305 -6.81 -17.63 -7.15
CA ARG A 305 -5.42 -17.99 -7.48
C ARG A 305 -5.19 -18.06 -9.00
N ARG A 306 -6.18 -18.50 -9.77
CA ARG A 306 -6.10 -18.59 -11.23
C ARG A 306 -6.09 -17.20 -11.87
N ASP A 307 -6.91 -16.29 -11.36
CA ASP A 307 -6.98 -14.92 -11.88
C ASP A 307 -5.76 -14.09 -11.47
N GLY A 308 -5.22 -14.29 -10.27
CA GLY A 308 -3.91 -13.74 -9.86
C GLY A 308 -2.79 -14.16 -10.83
N LYS A 309 -2.73 -15.45 -11.20
CA LYS A 309 -1.76 -15.93 -12.22
C LYS A 309 -1.95 -15.27 -13.58
N LYS A 310 -3.18 -14.93 -14.00
CA LYS A 310 -3.40 -14.18 -15.25
C LYS A 310 -2.82 -12.78 -15.15
N PHE A 311 -2.97 -12.13 -13.99
CA PHE A 311 -2.41 -10.82 -13.73
C PHE A 311 -0.88 -10.84 -13.80
N ASP A 312 -0.23 -11.85 -13.23
CA ASP A 312 1.23 -12.01 -13.29
C ASP A 312 1.76 -12.12 -14.74
N LEU A 313 1.01 -12.83 -15.61
CA LEU A 313 1.36 -12.97 -17.03
C LEU A 313 1.23 -11.66 -17.83
N LEU A 314 0.41 -10.70 -17.39
CA LEU A 314 0.27 -9.40 -18.07
C LEU A 314 1.57 -8.61 -18.05
N GLN A 315 2.40 -8.74 -17.02
CA GLN A 315 3.69 -8.06 -16.95
C GLN A 315 4.62 -8.54 -18.06
N GLN A 316 4.65 -9.84 -18.34
CA GLN A 316 5.44 -10.41 -19.43
C GLN A 316 4.94 -9.96 -20.80
N TYR A 317 3.61 -9.88 -20.99
CA TYR A 317 3.02 -9.37 -22.22
C TYR A 317 3.53 -7.95 -22.55
N TRP A 318 3.52 -7.04 -21.57
CA TRP A 318 3.98 -5.67 -21.79
C TRP A 318 5.50 -5.59 -22.01
N LEU A 319 6.28 -6.44 -21.36
CA LEU A 319 7.72 -6.54 -21.62
C LEU A 319 8.00 -6.94 -23.07
N TYR A 320 7.34 -7.98 -23.60
CA TYR A 320 7.53 -8.40 -24.99
C TYR A 320 7.12 -7.30 -25.98
N ARG A 321 5.98 -6.64 -25.76
CA ARG A 321 5.56 -5.46 -26.54
C ARG A 321 6.59 -4.34 -26.51
N GLY A 322 7.20 -4.10 -25.35
CA GLY A 322 8.27 -3.12 -25.18
C GLY A 322 9.56 -3.47 -25.94
N MET A 323 9.93 -4.76 -25.97
CA MET A 323 11.06 -5.25 -26.75
C MET A 323 10.84 -5.04 -28.25
N ASP A 324 9.66 -5.42 -28.77
CA ASP A 324 9.32 -5.23 -30.18
C ASP A 324 9.37 -3.75 -30.57
N ALA A 325 8.76 -2.89 -29.74
CA ALA A 325 8.76 -1.45 -30.00
C ALA A 325 10.19 -0.84 -29.94
N LEU A 326 11.07 -1.35 -29.07
CA LEU A 326 12.46 -0.91 -29.00
C LEU A 326 13.23 -1.27 -30.27
N LEU A 327 13.00 -2.44 -30.84
CA LEU A 327 13.59 -2.85 -32.12
C LEU A 327 13.17 -1.94 -33.28
N ASP A 328 11.94 -1.43 -33.23
CA ASP A 328 11.40 -0.47 -34.19
C ASP A 328 11.85 0.99 -33.94
N ALA A 329 12.67 1.24 -32.91
CA ALA A 329 13.17 2.56 -32.51
C ALA A 329 14.72 2.67 -32.66
N PRO A 330 15.26 2.72 -33.90
CA PRO A 330 16.71 2.71 -34.14
C PRO A 330 17.45 3.91 -33.52
N ASP A 331 16.78 5.07 -33.43
CA ASP A 331 17.35 6.27 -32.82
C ASP A 331 17.56 6.11 -31.31
N LEU A 332 16.70 5.34 -30.64
CA LEU A 332 16.82 5.06 -29.21
C LEU A 332 17.89 3.99 -28.96
N LEU A 333 17.91 2.94 -29.81
CA LEU A 333 18.95 1.91 -29.78
C LEU A 333 20.36 2.48 -29.98
N ALA A 334 20.52 3.46 -30.88
CA ALA A 334 21.81 4.10 -31.13
C ALA A 334 22.35 4.89 -29.91
N ARG A 335 21.50 5.24 -28.94
CA ARG A 335 21.86 6.00 -27.73
C ARG A 335 22.23 5.12 -26.55
N VAL A 336 22.07 3.80 -26.68
CA VAL A 336 22.36 2.87 -25.59
C VAL A 336 23.85 2.89 -25.29
N ASN A 337 24.19 3.15 -24.02
CA ASN A 337 25.58 3.09 -23.58
C ASN A 337 26.10 1.65 -23.76
N PRO A 338 27.24 1.44 -24.45
CA PRO A 338 27.80 0.11 -24.63
C PRO A 338 28.25 -0.54 -23.32
N ALA A 339 28.53 0.23 -22.27
CA ALA A 339 28.74 -0.29 -20.92
C ALA A 339 27.41 -0.85 -20.38
N ASN A 340 27.41 -2.10 -19.89
CA ASN A 340 26.20 -2.81 -19.41
C ASN A 340 25.08 -2.88 -20.47
N LEU A 341 25.46 -3.13 -21.74
CA LEU A 341 24.56 -3.12 -22.90
C LEU A 341 23.26 -3.92 -22.67
N GLU A 342 23.37 -5.15 -22.17
CA GLU A 342 22.21 -6.03 -21.95
C GLU A 342 21.24 -5.44 -20.92
N ALA A 343 21.74 -5.00 -19.77
CA ALA A 343 20.93 -4.37 -18.73
C ALA A 343 20.27 -3.08 -19.21
N ASN A 344 20.99 -2.25 -19.97
CA ASN A 344 20.44 -1.01 -20.54
C ASN A 344 19.33 -1.30 -21.56
N LEU A 345 19.51 -2.29 -22.43
CA LEU A 345 18.48 -2.71 -23.40
C LEU A 345 17.24 -3.23 -22.70
N GLN A 346 17.41 -4.04 -21.64
CA GLN A 346 16.30 -4.55 -20.86
C GLN A 346 15.53 -3.41 -20.15
N ALA A 347 16.25 -2.45 -19.57
CA ALA A 347 15.66 -1.26 -18.94
C ALA A 347 14.82 -0.45 -19.93
N LEU A 348 15.35 -0.20 -21.14
CA LEU A 348 14.64 0.52 -22.19
C LEU A 348 13.39 -0.25 -22.67
N ALA A 349 13.49 -1.58 -22.83
CA ALA A 349 12.34 -2.40 -23.21
C ALA A 349 11.23 -2.34 -22.15
N LYS A 350 11.57 -2.41 -20.85
CA LYS A 350 10.61 -2.24 -19.75
C LYS A 350 9.96 -0.87 -19.74
N ALA A 351 10.76 0.20 -19.94
CA ALA A 351 10.25 1.57 -20.03
C ALA A 351 9.26 1.72 -21.20
N MET A 352 9.57 1.14 -22.37
CA MET A 352 8.68 1.14 -23.53
C MET A 352 7.40 0.33 -23.31
N GLY A 353 7.51 -0.86 -22.71
CA GLY A 353 6.35 -1.68 -22.37
C GLY A 353 5.40 -0.95 -21.42
N THR A 354 5.94 -0.31 -20.40
CA THR A 354 5.17 0.52 -19.45
C THR A 354 4.55 1.73 -20.13
N TRP A 355 5.29 2.39 -21.02
CA TRP A 355 4.77 3.52 -21.80
C TRP A 355 3.58 3.13 -22.68
N LEU A 356 3.69 2.03 -23.44
CA LEU A 356 2.60 1.49 -24.25
C LEU A 356 1.37 1.18 -23.40
N ARG A 357 1.57 0.57 -22.23
CA ARG A 357 0.48 0.29 -21.28
C ARG A 357 -0.23 1.56 -20.84
N LEU A 358 0.52 2.60 -20.45
CA LEU A 358 -0.03 3.88 -20.01
C LEU A 358 -0.84 4.58 -21.11
N GLN A 359 -0.38 4.51 -22.35
CA GLN A 359 -1.10 5.07 -23.49
C GLN A 359 -2.34 4.26 -23.87
N GLU A 360 -2.20 2.95 -24.09
CA GLU A 360 -3.26 2.10 -24.64
C GLU A 360 -4.38 1.81 -23.65
N VAL A 361 -4.06 1.64 -22.37
CA VAL A 361 -5.05 1.26 -21.34
C VAL A 361 -5.62 2.48 -20.63
N TYR A 362 -4.75 3.45 -20.29
CA TYR A 362 -5.13 4.58 -19.45
C TYR A 362 -5.27 5.90 -20.21
N GLY A 363 -4.90 5.96 -21.49
CA GLY A 363 -5.01 7.17 -22.31
C GLY A 363 -4.14 8.32 -21.81
N MET A 364 -3.00 8.01 -21.17
CA MET A 364 -2.13 9.02 -20.55
C MET A 364 -1.47 9.93 -21.61
N ALA A 365 -1.35 11.22 -21.28
CA ALA A 365 -0.64 12.19 -22.10
C ALA A 365 0.89 11.97 -22.02
N GLU A 366 1.63 12.42 -23.04
CA GLU A 366 3.09 12.29 -23.09
C GLU A 366 3.84 13.14 -22.06
N GLN A 367 3.20 14.23 -21.61
CA GLN A 367 3.77 15.15 -20.64
C GLN A 367 2.81 15.37 -19.46
N LEU A 368 3.39 15.45 -18.26
CA LEU A 368 2.68 15.80 -17.04
C LEU A 368 3.32 17.04 -16.40
N ARG A 369 2.47 17.92 -15.89
CA ARG A 369 2.94 19.08 -15.11
C ARG A 369 3.22 18.64 -13.69
N THR A 370 4.43 18.90 -13.20
CA THR A 370 4.83 18.67 -11.80
C THR A 370 4.26 19.78 -10.92
N ASP A 371 4.24 19.55 -9.61
CA ASP A 371 3.80 20.54 -8.62
C ASP A 371 4.73 21.75 -8.55
N THR A 372 6.01 21.57 -8.91
CA THR A 372 6.99 22.65 -9.10
C THR A 372 6.71 23.51 -10.35
N GLY A 373 5.72 23.15 -11.16
CA GLY A 373 5.31 23.84 -12.38
C GLY A 373 6.09 23.44 -13.64
N SER A 374 7.06 22.52 -13.51
CA SER A 374 7.82 21.91 -14.60
C SER A 374 6.93 20.96 -15.43
N SER A 375 7.32 20.64 -16.67
CA SER A 375 6.63 19.62 -17.49
C SER A 375 7.59 18.44 -17.70
N ALA A 376 7.25 17.29 -17.13
CA ALA A 376 8.03 16.07 -17.25
C ALA A 376 7.50 15.22 -18.41
N VAL A 377 8.38 14.79 -19.31
CA VAL A 377 8.07 13.80 -20.35
C VAL A 377 8.02 12.43 -19.68
N ILE A 378 6.86 11.78 -19.67
CA ILE A 378 6.64 10.52 -18.92
C ILE A 378 7.66 9.47 -19.35
N PHE A 379 7.94 9.36 -20.65
CA PHE A 379 8.89 8.37 -21.14
C PHE A 379 10.31 8.58 -20.61
N HIS A 380 10.77 9.82 -20.42
CA HIS A 380 12.08 10.09 -19.80
C HIS A 380 12.10 9.69 -18.32
N VAL A 381 10.98 9.86 -17.61
CA VAL A 381 10.85 9.38 -16.22
C VAL A 381 10.98 7.85 -16.19
N LEU A 382 10.23 7.15 -17.06
CA LEU A 382 10.27 5.68 -17.13
C LEU A 382 11.68 5.16 -17.46
N ILE A 383 12.37 5.77 -18.42
CA ILE A 383 13.77 5.44 -18.74
C ILE A 383 14.65 5.65 -17.52
N ALA A 384 14.52 6.78 -16.83
CA ALA A 384 15.35 7.08 -15.68
C ALA A 384 15.14 6.06 -14.55
N THR A 385 13.90 5.67 -14.26
CA THR A 385 13.56 4.66 -13.25
C THR A 385 14.18 3.30 -13.58
N GLU A 386 14.01 2.83 -14.81
CA GLU A 386 14.51 1.51 -15.24
C GLU A 386 16.04 1.48 -15.32
N LEU A 387 16.66 2.55 -15.82
CA LEU A 387 18.12 2.66 -15.87
C LEU A 387 18.72 2.76 -14.48
N MET A 388 18.15 3.56 -13.56
CA MET A 388 18.61 3.60 -12.17
C MET A 388 18.56 2.22 -11.51
N THR A 389 17.49 1.45 -11.77
CA THR A 389 17.37 0.08 -11.30
C THR A 389 18.47 -0.81 -11.87
N ALA A 390 18.71 -0.75 -13.19
CA ALA A 390 19.78 -1.50 -13.84
C ALA A 390 21.17 -1.14 -13.28
N PHE A 391 21.48 0.14 -13.12
CA PHE A 391 22.74 0.60 -12.52
C PHE A 391 22.88 0.11 -11.08
N PHE A 392 21.83 0.15 -10.28
CA PHE A 392 21.88 -0.35 -8.91
C PHE A 392 22.16 -1.86 -8.86
N ILE A 393 21.53 -2.64 -9.76
CA ILE A 393 21.79 -4.07 -9.88
C ILE A 393 23.26 -4.33 -10.24
N GLU A 394 23.75 -3.70 -11.31
CA GLU A 394 25.09 -3.96 -11.85
C GLU A 394 26.22 -3.46 -10.95
N ASP A 395 26.08 -2.27 -10.36
CA ASP A 395 27.17 -1.61 -9.62
C ASP A 395 27.15 -1.87 -8.11
N TYR A 396 26.01 -2.29 -7.54
CA TYR A 396 25.85 -2.50 -6.10
C TYR A 396 25.50 -3.95 -5.80
N LEU A 397 24.42 -4.47 -6.38
CA LEU A 397 23.87 -5.76 -5.98
C LEU A 397 24.73 -6.94 -6.44
N LEU A 398 25.15 -6.99 -7.70
CA LEU A 398 26.02 -8.06 -8.21
C LEU A 398 27.40 -8.07 -7.53
N PRO A 399 28.11 -6.93 -7.35
CA PRO A 399 29.39 -6.92 -6.64
C PRO A 399 29.24 -7.26 -5.15
N TYR A 400 28.12 -6.88 -4.53
CA TYR A 400 27.79 -7.31 -3.16
C TYR A 400 27.64 -8.84 -3.09
N GLN A 401 26.85 -9.44 -3.98
CA GLN A 401 26.66 -10.89 -4.01
C GLN A 401 27.98 -11.64 -4.22
N GLN A 402 28.83 -11.16 -5.13
CA GLN A 402 30.15 -11.75 -5.32
C GLN A 402 30.93 -11.70 -4.01
N SER A 403 30.97 -10.54 -3.34
CA SER A 403 31.65 -10.38 -2.06
C SER A 403 31.06 -11.28 -0.98
N LEU A 404 29.73 -11.42 -0.92
CA LEU A 404 29.01 -12.28 0.03
C LEU A 404 29.35 -13.76 -0.18
N SER A 405 29.47 -14.20 -1.44
CA SER A 405 29.85 -15.57 -1.77
C SER A 405 31.28 -15.91 -1.32
N GLU A 406 32.16 -14.91 -1.26
CA GLU A 406 33.55 -15.05 -0.82
C GLU A 406 33.72 -14.94 0.70
N THR A 407 32.97 -14.05 1.36
CA THR A 407 33.10 -13.78 2.80
C THR A 407 32.21 -14.67 3.66
N GLY A 408 31.04 -15.07 3.15
CA GLY A 408 29.99 -15.71 3.95
C GLY A 408 29.36 -14.79 5.01
N ASP A 409 29.67 -13.50 4.99
CA ASP A 409 29.23 -12.49 5.97
C ASP A 409 28.78 -11.21 5.26
N SER A 410 27.53 -10.82 5.50
CA SER A 410 26.86 -9.68 4.84
C SER A 410 27.52 -8.34 5.14
N PHE A 411 27.99 -8.10 6.37
CA PHE A 411 28.59 -6.82 6.73
C PHE A 411 30.02 -6.69 6.20
N LEU A 412 30.78 -7.79 6.17
CA LEU A 412 32.08 -7.81 5.49
C LEU A 412 31.94 -7.62 3.98
N ALA A 413 30.92 -8.22 3.36
CA ALA A 413 30.64 -8.03 1.93
C ALA A 413 30.26 -6.58 1.61
N LEU A 414 29.40 -5.97 2.43
CA LEU A 414 29.09 -4.53 2.35
C LEU A 414 30.33 -3.65 2.55
N GLY A 415 31.19 -3.98 3.50
CA GLY A 415 32.44 -3.27 3.73
C GLY A 415 33.35 -3.31 2.49
N ARG A 416 33.46 -4.47 1.82
CA ARG A 416 34.21 -4.58 0.56
C ARG A 416 33.59 -3.75 -0.56
N LEU A 417 32.28 -3.76 -0.71
CA LEU A 417 31.57 -2.93 -1.70
C LEU A 417 31.86 -1.43 -1.48
N ALA A 418 31.66 -0.96 -0.24
CA ALA A 418 31.87 0.43 0.13
C ALA A 418 33.33 0.85 -0.08
N PHE A 419 34.29 0.02 0.37
CA PHE A 419 35.72 0.30 0.18
C PHE A 419 36.11 0.30 -1.30
N GLY A 420 35.54 -0.61 -2.10
CA GLY A 420 35.75 -0.65 -3.54
C GLY A 420 35.34 0.65 -4.23
N GLY A 421 34.23 1.27 -3.81
CA GLY A 421 33.81 2.58 -4.30
C GLY A 421 34.79 3.69 -3.96
N LEU A 422 35.32 3.70 -2.73
CA LEU A 422 36.30 4.70 -2.27
C LEU A 422 37.65 4.61 -3.01
N LEU A 423 38.00 3.44 -3.54
CA LEU A 423 39.24 3.24 -4.31
C LEU A 423 39.14 3.70 -5.78
N GLN A 424 37.94 3.99 -6.27
CA GLN A 424 37.77 4.49 -7.63
C GLN A 424 38.22 5.95 -7.74
N LEU A 425 38.68 6.36 -8.93
CA LEU A 425 39.27 7.69 -9.17
C LEU A 425 38.32 8.85 -8.84
N ASP A 426 37.01 8.61 -8.97
CA ASP A 426 35.92 9.54 -8.68
C ASP A 426 35.32 9.35 -7.27
N MET A 427 35.87 8.44 -6.46
CA MET A 427 35.41 8.11 -5.09
C MET A 427 33.89 7.87 -5.02
N GLN A 428 33.43 6.80 -5.66
CA GLN A 428 32.01 6.49 -5.71
C GLN A 428 31.45 6.12 -4.33
N ASN A 429 30.32 6.72 -3.99
CA ASN A 429 29.54 6.34 -2.82
C ASN A 429 28.89 4.97 -3.05
N ARG A 430 29.54 3.90 -2.58
CA ARG A 430 29.03 2.51 -2.63
C ARG A 430 28.61 1.98 -1.26
N PHE A 431 28.19 2.87 -0.37
CA PHE A 431 27.58 2.48 0.90
C PHE A 431 26.15 1.94 0.66
N PRO A 432 25.60 1.15 1.61
CA PRO A 432 24.23 0.63 1.51
C PRO A 432 23.15 1.73 1.52
N LEU A 433 23.52 2.96 1.92
CA LEU A 433 22.73 4.17 1.72
C LEU A 433 23.48 5.10 0.78
N THR A 434 22.86 5.48 -0.35
CA THR A 434 23.47 6.40 -1.32
C THR A 434 22.91 7.81 -1.18
N TRP A 435 23.76 8.82 -1.33
CA TRP A 435 23.36 10.22 -1.36
C TRP A 435 24.19 10.98 -2.38
N SER A 436 23.61 12.05 -2.92
CA SER A 436 24.24 12.97 -3.86
C SER A 436 23.45 14.28 -3.88
N ASP A 437 24.13 15.38 -4.16
CA ASP A 437 23.48 16.67 -4.34
C ASP A 437 22.63 16.69 -5.63
N ARG A 438 21.67 17.62 -5.69
CA ARG A 438 20.75 17.73 -6.83
C ARG A 438 21.49 17.98 -8.14
N ALA A 439 22.52 18.82 -8.15
CA ALA A 439 23.25 19.17 -9.38
C ALA A 439 24.00 17.96 -9.96
N ALA A 440 24.64 17.16 -9.10
CA ALA A 440 25.28 15.91 -9.47
C ALA A 440 24.27 14.89 -10.01
N LYS A 441 23.07 14.78 -9.40
CA LYS A 441 21.99 13.94 -9.92
C LYS A 441 21.55 14.40 -11.31
N VAL A 442 21.31 15.70 -11.50
CA VAL A 442 20.92 16.28 -12.80
C VAL A 442 21.95 15.95 -13.88
N GLU A 443 23.23 16.18 -13.62
CA GLU A 443 24.28 15.91 -14.63
C GLU A 443 24.43 14.42 -14.93
N ARG A 444 24.21 13.53 -13.95
CA ARG A 444 24.26 12.07 -14.15
C ARG A 444 23.11 11.56 -15.03
N ILE A 445 21.89 12.05 -14.84
CA ILE A 445 20.71 11.54 -15.56
C ILE A 445 20.41 12.32 -16.86
N LYS A 446 21.04 13.49 -17.05
CA LYS A 446 20.88 14.32 -18.25
C LYS A 446 21.01 13.54 -19.56
N PRO A 447 22.01 12.66 -19.76
CA PRO A 447 22.09 11.86 -20.98
C PRO A 447 20.85 10.99 -21.25
N TRP A 448 20.10 10.59 -20.22
CA TRP A 448 18.89 9.76 -20.37
C TRP A 448 17.69 10.55 -20.90
N THR A 449 17.81 11.88 -20.96
CA THR A 449 16.81 12.79 -21.53
C THR A 449 17.12 13.19 -22.98
N ALA A 450 18.07 12.50 -23.61
CA ALA A 450 18.51 12.79 -24.97
C ALA A 450 17.41 12.55 -26.00
N THR A 451 17.24 13.52 -26.90
CA THR A 451 16.32 13.46 -28.04
C THR A 451 17.10 13.69 -29.34
N ALA A 452 16.44 13.57 -30.50
CA ALA A 452 17.08 13.89 -31.78
C ALA A 452 17.50 15.38 -31.85
N GLU A 453 16.73 16.27 -31.24
CA GLU A 453 17.01 17.71 -31.17
C GLU A 453 18.08 18.06 -30.12
N HIS A 454 18.15 17.27 -29.04
CA HIS A 454 19.12 17.43 -27.95
C HIS A 454 19.86 16.11 -27.69
N PRO A 455 20.89 15.76 -28.48
CA PRO A 455 21.56 14.46 -28.39
C PRO A 455 22.27 14.17 -27.06
N SER A 456 22.59 15.22 -26.29
CA SER A 456 23.18 15.09 -24.95
C SER A 456 22.15 15.25 -23.82
N GLY A 457 20.87 15.35 -24.15
CA GLY A 457 19.80 15.74 -23.22
C GLY A 457 19.90 17.18 -22.76
N THR A 458 18.99 17.58 -21.87
CA THR A 458 19.00 18.93 -21.28
C THR A 458 18.91 18.86 -19.78
N SER A 459 19.62 19.76 -19.09
CA SER A 459 19.56 19.85 -17.62
C SER A 459 18.12 20.12 -17.17
N ARG A 460 17.35 20.93 -17.92
CA ARG A 460 15.92 21.19 -17.63
C ARG A 460 15.06 19.92 -17.66
N SER A 461 15.27 19.04 -18.63
CA SER A 461 14.53 17.77 -18.70
C SER A 461 14.91 16.83 -17.56
N ALA A 462 16.19 16.77 -17.21
CA ALA A 462 16.67 15.99 -16.07
C ALA A 462 16.13 16.52 -14.74
N GLU A 463 16.09 17.85 -14.56
CA GLU A 463 15.43 18.48 -13.42
C GLU A 463 13.95 18.11 -13.34
N ALA A 464 13.22 18.17 -14.46
CA ALA A 464 11.81 17.78 -14.47
C ALA A 464 11.60 16.30 -14.13
N VAL A 465 12.53 15.41 -14.51
CA VAL A 465 12.51 14.00 -14.11
C VAL A 465 12.74 13.87 -12.61
N LEU A 466 13.73 14.56 -12.03
CA LEU A 466 13.96 14.56 -10.59
C LEU A 466 12.76 15.12 -9.82
N ASP A 467 12.26 16.28 -10.22
CA ASP A 467 11.09 16.94 -9.62
C ASP A 467 9.85 16.02 -9.64
N PHE A 468 9.70 15.17 -10.67
CA PHE A 468 8.61 14.18 -10.73
C PHE A 468 8.79 13.04 -9.71
N MET A 469 10.03 12.65 -9.42
CA MET A 469 10.36 11.55 -8.50
C MET A 469 10.51 12.02 -7.05
N THR A 470 10.52 13.32 -6.80
CA THR A 470 10.62 13.91 -5.46
C THR A 470 9.26 14.44 -5.02
N CYS A 471 8.85 14.11 -3.80
CA CYS A 471 7.75 14.80 -3.12
C CYS A 471 8.35 15.88 -2.19
N ASP A 472 8.61 17.06 -2.74
CA ASP A 472 8.95 18.26 -1.97
C ASP A 472 7.65 19.06 -1.72
N TRP A 473 6.80 18.52 -0.85
CA TRP A 473 5.56 19.13 -0.30
C TRP A 473 5.81 20.31 0.63
#